data_AF-A0AAJ4RAL5-F1
#
_entry.id   AF-A0AAJ4RAL5-F1
#
_cell.length_a   1.000
_cell.length_b   1.000
_cell.length_c   1.000
_cell.angle_alpha   90.00
_cell.angle_beta   90.00
_cell.angle_gamma   90.00
#
_symmetry.space_group_name_H-M   'P 1'
#
loop_
_entity.id
_entity.type
_entity.pdbx_description
1 polymer ?
#
loop_
_entity_poly.entity_id
_entity_poly.type
_entity_poly.pdbx_seq_one_letter_code
_entity_poly.pdbx_strand_id
1 'polypeptide(L)'
;MSPDAASVQKSFLKYQHVFVLTAPVLFILGVYTLAPTTGSGAGYWLEYWWLFPFFLLGATVVNTVGISGSALFVPFLIFVYPILASGSLSPSAWGAVSLTPETLVKVGLISESFGLSSSAVAFVQYGLVDRKLALALVGGGVPFVVGGALLSFIIPEPIFHLLLGIALIAASYLLFTADLGHGSEAENEEEDAVAADGGDADSNLPNDAGKLGPAGVETDTEGNVTRVDKTGDDYQYTRGGYLRRFANYAVGGTFQGLAGFGIGELGIVSMLSTKVPVRVAIGTNHIVVALTAVLASVVHVFGGGLVPGGHSIDLAATPWNMVVFTVPATVIGGQIAPYVSNALEVDTIKTGVGWLFAVISLALFGMAAGSFI
;
A
#
# COMPACT_ATOMS: atom_id res chain seq x y z
N MET A 1 -2.64 14.12 -25.56
CA MET A 1 -2.50 12.64 -25.63
C MET A 1 -2.90 12.24 -27.05
N SER A 2 -2.14 11.41 -27.77
CA SER A 2 -2.51 11.05 -29.15
C SER A 2 -3.78 10.18 -29.15
N PRO A 3 -4.59 10.18 -30.24
CA PRO A 3 -5.80 9.35 -30.35
C PRO A 3 -5.54 7.87 -30.08
N ASP A 4 -4.38 7.37 -30.52
CA ASP A 4 -3.97 5.97 -30.34
C ASP A 4 -3.67 5.63 -28.88
N ALA A 5 -3.00 6.52 -28.15
CA ALA A 5 -2.71 6.31 -26.73
C ALA A 5 -4.00 6.30 -25.88
N ALA A 6 -4.98 7.14 -26.22
CA ALA A 6 -6.28 7.16 -25.54
C ALA A 6 -7.09 5.87 -25.78
N SER A 7 -7.06 5.34 -27.01
CA SER A 7 -7.71 4.08 -27.37
C SER A 7 -7.09 2.87 -26.66
N VAL A 8 -5.75 2.80 -26.63
CA VAL A 8 -5.01 1.74 -25.93
C VAL A 8 -5.27 1.78 -24.42
N GLN A 9 -5.24 2.98 -23.82
CA GLN A 9 -5.48 3.11 -22.39
C GLN A 9 -6.94 2.78 -22.01
N LYS A 10 -7.91 3.20 -22.82
CA LYS A 10 -9.33 2.83 -22.62
C LYS A 10 -9.54 1.31 -22.69
N SER A 11 -8.88 0.66 -23.65
CA SER A 11 -8.92 -0.80 -23.80
C SER A 11 -8.27 -1.51 -22.61
N PHE A 12 -7.12 -1.02 -22.12
CA PHE A 12 -6.47 -1.54 -20.92
C PHE A 12 -7.37 -1.50 -19.69
N LEU A 13 -8.03 -0.36 -19.44
CA LEU A 13 -8.91 -0.20 -18.27
C LEU A 13 -10.16 -1.06 -18.35
N LYS A 14 -10.72 -1.26 -19.57
CA LYS A 14 -11.86 -2.15 -19.79
C LYS A 14 -11.54 -3.60 -19.42
N TYR A 15 -10.32 -4.05 -19.70
CA TYR A 15 -9.88 -5.42 -19.42
C TYR A 15 -8.93 -5.50 -18.21
N GLN A 16 -8.94 -4.51 -17.33
CA GLN A 16 -7.96 -4.42 -16.26
C GLN A 16 -7.92 -5.66 -15.37
N HIS A 17 -9.07 -6.26 -15.06
CA HIS A 17 -9.14 -7.43 -14.19
C HIS A 17 -8.36 -8.60 -14.80
N VAL A 18 -8.36 -8.72 -16.13
CA VAL A 18 -7.53 -9.71 -16.84
C VAL A 18 -6.04 -9.43 -16.61
N PHE A 19 -5.60 -8.19 -16.82
CA PHE A 19 -4.20 -7.81 -16.61
C PHE A 19 -3.75 -7.97 -15.16
N VAL A 20 -4.57 -7.51 -14.22
CA VAL A 20 -4.31 -7.54 -12.78
C VAL A 20 -4.27 -8.98 -12.27
N LEU A 21 -5.20 -9.86 -12.70
CA LEU A 21 -5.21 -11.27 -12.29
C LEU A 21 -4.18 -12.13 -13.04
N THR A 22 -3.71 -11.69 -14.21
CA THR A 22 -2.60 -12.36 -14.92
C THR A 22 -1.26 -12.08 -14.25
N ALA A 23 -1.06 -10.90 -13.65
CA ALA A 23 0.17 -10.54 -12.96
C ALA A 23 0.61 -11.53 -11.86
N PRO A 24 -0.22 -11.96 -10.89
CA PRO A 24 0.18 -12.95 -9.89
C PRO A 24 0.46 -14.32 -10.51
N VAL A 25 -0.24 -14.70 -11.59
CA VAL A 25 0.03 -15.98 -12.29
C VAL A 25 1.40 -15.95 -12.95
N LEU A 26 1.74 -14.87 -13.66
CA LEU A 26 3.07 -14.68 -14.25
C LEU A 26 4.16 -14.59 -13.19
N PHE A 27 3.88 -13.94 -12.07
CA PHE A 27 4.79 -13.89 -10.92
C PHE A 27 5.07 -15.30 -10.39
N ILE A 28 4.03 -16.09 -10.10
CA ILE A 28 4.19 -17.47 -9.62
C ILE A 28 4.96 -18.32 -10.64
N LEU A 29 4.63 -18.22 -11.93
CA LEU A 29 5.35 -18.94 -12.98
C LEU A 29 6.83 -18.54 -13.01
N GLY A 30 7.13 -17.25 -12.93
CA GLY A 30 8.49 -16.74 -12.86
C GLY A 30 9.24 -17.24 -11.61
N VAL A 31 8.60 -17.22 -10.45
CA VAL A 31 9.18 -17.73 -9.19
C VAL A 31 9.46 -19.23 -9.31
N TYR A 32 8.50 -20.02 -9.78
CA TYR A 32 8.66 -21.47 -9.91
C TYR A 32 9.75 -21.88 -10.91
N THR A 33 9.98 -21.09 -11.95
CA THR A 33 10.91 -21.43 -13.05
C THR A 33 12.30 -20.80 -12.91
N LEU A 34 12.41 -19.62 -12.29
CA LEU A 34 13.63 -18.81 -12.33
C LEU A 34 14.14 -18.41 -10.94
N ALA A 35 13.31 -18.46 -9.88
CA ALA A 35 13.77 -17.99 -8.58
C ALA A 35 14.77 -18.97 -7.95
N PRO A 36 15.81 -18.45 -7.29
CA PRO A 36 16.70 -19.28 -6.48
C PRO A 36 15.95 -19.73 -5.22
N THR A 37 15.54 -20.99 -5.17
CA THR A 37 14.84 -21.57 -4.02
C THR A 37 15.76 -22.43 -3.17
N THR A 38 15.53 -22.44 -1.85
CA THR A 38 16.23 -23.30 -0.89
C THR A 38 15.58 -24.69 -0.77
N GLY A 39 14.40 -24.88 -1.37
CA GLY A 39 13.63 -26.12 -1.32
C GLY A 39 12.89 -26.40 -2.63
N SER A 40 12.30 -27.59 -2.73
CA SER A 40 11.49 -28.02 -3.87
C SER A 40 10.40 -29.00 -3.44
N GLY A 41 9.47 -29.29 -4.35
CA GLY A 41 8.36 -30.22 -4.10
C GLY A 41 7.18 -29.61 -3.36
N ALA A 42 6.09 -30.38 -3.26
CA ALA A 42 4.81 -29.89 -2.73
C ALA A 42 4.89 -29.44 -1.26
N GLY A 43 5.68 -30.12 -0.43
CA GLY A 43 5.84 -29.75 0.99
C GLY A 43 6.39 -28.34 1.17
N TYR A 44 7.46 -27.99 0.43
CA TYR A 44 8.05 -26.65 0.44
C TYR A 44 7.05 -25.59 -0.06
N TRP A 45 6.43 -25.86 -1.22
CA TRP A 45 5.56 -24.89 -1.87
C TRP A 45 4.22 -24.70 -1.18
N LEU A 46 3.74 -25.66 -0.39
CA LEU A 46 2.48 -25.55 0.33
C LEU A 46 2.68 -25.14 1.79
N GLU A 47 3.90 -25.08 2.32
CA GLU A 47 4.17 -24.79 3.74
C GLU A 47 3.41 -23.57 4.28
N TYR A 48 3.31 -22.52 3.47
CA TYR A 48 2.73 -21.23 3.86
C TYR A 48 1.40 -20.89 3.17
N TRP A 49 0.69 -21.88 2.62
CA TRP A 49 -0.60 -21.65 1.94
C TRP A 49 -1.61 -20.89 2.81
N TRP A 50 -1.57 -21.14 4.12
CA TRP A 50 -2.47 -20.57 5.12
C TRP A 50 -2.26 -19.07 5.36
N LEU A 51 -1.17 -18.47 4.86
CA LEU A 51 -1.00 -17.01 4.87
C LEU A 51 -1.98 -16.29 3.95
N PHE A 52 -2.44 -16.97 2.90
CA PHE A 52 -3.34 -16.41 1.88
C PHE A 52 -4.58 -15.70 2.48
N PRO A 53 -5.41 -16.34 3.32
CA PRO A 53 -6.61 -15.68 3.87
C PRO A 53 -6.29 -14.46 4.74
N PHE A 54 -5.20 -14.48 5.52
CA PHE A 54 -4.82 -13.35 6.37
C PHE A 54 -4.30 -12.17 5.55
N PHE A 55 -3.47 -12.44 4.54
CA PHE A 55 -3.00 -11.40 3.64
C PHE A 55 -4.11 -10.85 2.76
N LEU A 56 -5.07 -11.68 2.34
CA LEU A 56 -6.26 -11.24 1.61
C LEU A 56 -7.10 -10.29 2.46
N LEU A 57 -7.38 -10.67 3.71
CA LEU A 57 -8.12 -9.84 4.66
C LEU A 57 -7.36 -8.53 4.94
N GLY A 58 -6.08 -8.62 5.30
CA GLY A 58 -5.25 -7.44 5.57
C GLY A 58 -5.15 -6.52 4.36
N ALA A 59 -4.93 -7.05 3.16
CA ALA A 59 -4.91 -6.28 1.91
C ALA A 59 -6.25 -5.60 1.64
N THR A 60 -7.36 -6.29 1.87
CA THR A 60 -8.68 -5.69 1.68
C THR A 60 -8.87 -4.50 2.63
N VAL A 61 -8.48 -4.65 3.90
CA VAL A 61 -8.60 -3.58 4.92
C VAL A 61 -7.71 -2.38 4.58
N VAL A 62 -6.41 -2.59 4.36
CA VAL A 62 -5.46 -1.48 4.10
C VAL A 62 -5.74 -0.75 2.80
N ASN A 63 -6.10 -1.47 1.73
CA ASN A 63 -6.45 -0.87 0.46
C ASN A 63 -7.81 -0.16 0.52
N THR A 64 -8.70 -0.55 1.43
CA THR A 64 -9.97 0.17 1.63
C THR A 64 -9.73 1.57 2.20
N VAL A 65 -8.80 1.71 3.15
CA VAL A 65 -8.47 3.01 3.77
C VAL A 65 -7.33 3.76 3.07
N GLY A 66 -6.70 3.14 2.07
CA GLY A 66 -5.59 3.73 1.34
C GLY A 66 -4.32 3.90 2.16
N ILE A 67 -4.05 3.01 3.12
CA ILE A 67 -2.76 2.94 3.84
C ILE A 67 -1.86 1.84 3.25
N SER A 68 -0.59 1.83 3.62
CA SER A 68 0.36 0.81 3.16
C SER A 68 0.01 -0.57 3.72
N GLY A 69 0.10 -1.59 2.87
CA GLY A 69 -0.23 -2.97 3.27
C GLY A 69 0.74 -3.54 4.29
N SER A 70 2.02 -3.19 4.20
CA SER A 70 3.03 -3.62 5.17
C SER A 70 2.75 -3.11 6.59
N ALA A 71 1.97 -2.04 6.74
CA ALA A 71 1.54 -1.55 8.04
C ALA A 71 0.69 -2.58 8.82
N LEU A 72 -0.06 -3.46 8.14
CA LEU A 72 -0.70 -4.62 8.78
C LEU A 72 0.11 -5.91 8.65
N PHE A 73 0.80 -6.13 7.53
CA PHE A 73 1.50 -7.40 7.29
C PHE A 73 2.72 -7.57 8.17
N VAL A 74 3.57 -6.54 8.33
CA VAL A 74 4.78 -6.63 9.15
C VAL A 74 4.42 -6.98 10.59
N PRO A 75 3.46 -6.30 11.24
CA PRO A 75 3.06 -6.70 12.57
C PRO A 75 2.41 -8.06 12.69
N PHE A 76 1.56 -8.43 11.74
CA PHE A 76 1.00 -9.78 11.68
C PHE A 76 2.13 -10.82 11.67
N LEU A 77 3.16 -10.60 10.84
CA LEU A 77 4.31 -11.50 10.73
C LEU A 77 5.23 -11.50 11.97
N ILE A 78 5.24 -10.42 12.76
CA ILE A 78 6.00 -10.36 14.02
C ILE A 78 5.26 -11.05 15.16
N PHE A 79 3.96 -10.81 15.33
CA PHE A 79 3.24 -11.22 16.55
C PHE A 79 2.31 -12.41 16.36
N VAL A 80 1.61 -12.47 15.23
CA VAL A 80 0.57 -13.49 15.00
C VAL A 80 1.17 -14.71 14.32
N TYR A 81 2.04 -14.49 13.35
CA TYR A 81 2.69 -15.56 12.60
C TYR A 81 3.45 -16.56 13.50
N PRO A 82 4.30 -16.16 14.48
CA PRO A 82 5.01 -17.14 15.32
C PRO A 82 4.06 -18.00 16.15
N ILE A 83 2.94 -17.43 16.61
CA ILE A 83 1.90 -18.16 17.35
C ILE A 83 1.23 -19.21 16.46
N LEU A 84 0.82 -18.81 15.26
CA LEU A 84 0.15 -19.71 14.31
C LEU A 84 1.10 -20.78 13.76
N ALA A 85 2.33 -20.40 13.44
CA ALA A 85 3.34 -21.31 12.91
C ALA A 85 3.84 -22.32 13.96
N SER A 86 4.00 -21.91 15.22
CA SER A 86 4.41 -22.83 16.30
C SER A 86 3.24 -23.62 16.91
N GLY A 87 1.99 -23.21 16.68
CA GLY A 87 0.81 -23.75 17.34
C GLY A 87 0.74 -23.47 18.85
N SER A 88 1.51 -22.49 19.34
CA SER A 88 1.67 -22.21 20.77
C SER A 88 1.46 -20.73 21.10
N LEU A 89 0.73 -20.48 22.20
CA LEU A 89 0.51 -19.14 22.77
C LEU A 89 1.59 -18.75 23.80
N SER A 90 2.52 -19.65 24.11
CA SER A 90 3.60 -19.35 25.06
C SER A 90 4.46 -18.20 24.53
N PRO A 91 4.94 -17.27 25.37
CA PRO A 91 5.91 -16.25 24.94
C PRO A 91 7.15 -16.84 24.26
N SER A 92 7.51 -18.10 24.58
CA SER A 92 8.60 -18.81 23.89
C SER A 92 8.33 -19.08 22.40
N ALA A 93 7.06 -19.09 21.96
CA ALA A 93 6.70 -19.19 20.55
C ALA A 93 7.21 -18.01 19.72
N TRP A 94 7.31 -16.83 20.33
CA TRP A 94 7.70 -15.59 19.66
C TRP A 94 9.20 -15.61 19.31
N GLY A 95 10.00 -16.38 20.04
CA GLY A 95 11.40 -16.67 19.71
C GLY A 95 11.62 -17.99 18.96
N ALA A 96 10.65 -18.90 18.94
CA ALA A 96 10.80 -20.22 18.33
C ALA A 96 10.70 -20.19 16.80
N VAL A 97 9.86 -19.31 16.24
CA VAL A 97 9.66 -19.14 14.79
C VAL A 97 9.62 -17.65 14.48
N SER A 98 10.77 -16.99 14.63
CA SER A 98 10.94 -15.58 14.29
C SER A 98 11.44 -15.42 12.86
N LEU A 99 10.84 -14.45 12.15
CA LEU A 99 11.36 -14.00 10.87
C LEU A 99 12.33 -12.85 11.12
N THR A 100 13.43 -12.80 10.39
CA THR A 100 14.37 -11.67 10.49
C THR A 100 13.68 -10.38 10.02
N PRO A 101 14.09 -9.20 10.52
CA PRO A 101 13.58 -7.91 10.06
C PRO A 101 13.62 -7.75 8.54
N GLU A 102 14.70 -8.24 7.92
CA GLU A 102 14.88 -8.24 6.48
C GLU A 102 13.81 -9.09 5.77
N THR A 103 13.53 -10.30 6.27
CA THR A 103 12.49 -11.18 5.73
C THR A 103 11.10 -10.54 5.83
N LEU A 104 10.79 -9.91 6.96
CA LEU A 104 9.53 -9.20 7.19
C LEU A 104 9.31 -8.10 6.16
N VAL A 105 10.33 -7.24 5.96
CA VAL A 105 10.31 -6.15 4.99
C VAL A 105 10.18 -6.69 3.57
N LYS A 106 10.89 -7.76 3.20
CA LYS A 106 10.80 -8.39 1.86
C LYS A 106 9.40 -8.90 1.56
N VAL A 107 8.84 -9.73 2.45
CA VAL A 107 7.49 -10.30 2.25
C VAL A 107 6.47 -9.17 2.20
N GLY A 108 6.56 -8.20 3.10
CA GLY A 108 5.72 -7.00 3.12
C GLY A 108 5.78 -6.24 1.80
N LEU A 109 6.96 -5.75 1.41
CA LEU A 109 7.17 -4.92 0.22
C LEU A 109 6.78 -5.61 -1.09
N ILE A 110 7.17 -6.88 -1.28
CA ILE A 110 6.81 -7.62 -2.50
C ILE A 110 5.29 -7.76 -2.59
N SER A 111 4.66 -8.28 -1.53
CA SER A 111 3.20 -8.50 -1.52
C SER A 111 2.44 -7.19 -1.67
N GLU A 112 2.88 -6.15 -0.99
CA GLU A 112 2.30 -4.82 -1.05
C GLU A 112 2.43 -4.21 -2.44
N SER A 113 3.60 -4.28 -3.07
CA SER A 113 3.81 -3.72 -4.41
C SER A 113 2.78 -4.23 -5.42
N PHE A 114 2.45 -5.53 -5.34
CA PHE A 114 1.40 -6.13 -6.17
C PHE A 114 -0.02 -5.71 -5.74
N GLY A 115 -0.31 -5.74 -4.44
CA GLY A 115 -1.64 -5.40 -3.92
C GLY A 115 -2.04 -3.94 -4.13
N LEU A 116 -1.11 -3.02 -3.88
CA LEU A 116 -1.32 -1.59 -4.03
C LEU A 116 -1.34 -1.19 -5.51
N SER A 117 -0.55 -1.86 -6.37
CA SER A 117 -0.66 -1.68 -7.82
C SER A 117 -2.01 -2.15 -8.34
N SER A 118 -2.49 -3.31 -7.87
CA SER A 118 -3.84 -3.82 -8.16
C SER A 118 -4.91 -2.80 -7.77
N SER A 119 -4.89 -2.34 -6.50
CA SER A 119 -5.84 -1.33 -6.00
C SER A 119 -5.74 -0.02 -6.78
N ALA A 120 -4.53 0.46 -7.08
CA ALA A 120 -4.31 1.69 -7.83
C ALA A 120 -4.94 1.64 -9.23
N VAL A 121 -4.82 0.51 -9.94
CA VAL A 121 -5.48 0.33 -11.24
C VAL A 121 -7.00 0.40 -11.10
N ALA A 122 -7.55 -0.23 -10.06
CA ALA A 122 -8.99 -0.15 -9.77
C ALA A 122 -9.42 1.30 -9.49
N PHE A 123 -8.80 2.00 -8.54
CA PHE A 123 -9.13 3.40 -8.23
C PHE A 123 -8.98 4.35 -9.44
N VAL A 124 -8.04 4.08 -10.36
CA VAL A 124 -7.92 4.82 -11.62
C VAL A 124 -9.18 4.66 -12.49
N GLN A 125 -9.76 3.47 -12.55
CA GLN A 125 -11.00 3.23 -13.29
C GLN A 125 -12.21 3.90 -12.64
N TYR A 126 -12.30 3.91 -11.31
CA TYR A 126 -13.32 4.69 -10.58
C TYR A 126 -13.12 6.20 -10.76
N GLY A 127 -11.91 6.60 -11.16
CA GLY A 127 -11.61 7.99 -11.47
C GLY A 127 -11.43 8.86 -10.24
N LEU A 128 -11.04 8.24 -9.13
CA LEU A 128 -10.78 8.85 -7.84
C LEU A 128 -9.29 9.23 -7.66
N VAL A 129 -8.54 9.32 -8.76
CA VAL A 129 -7.09 9.52 -8.74
C VAL A 129 -6.70 10.86 -9.37
N ASP A 130 -6.13 11.77 -8.56
CA ASP A 130 -5.42 12.94 -9.08
C ASP A 130 -4.00 12.57 -9.48
N ARG A 131 -3.82 12.26 -10.76
CA ARG A 131 -2.51 11.87 -11.33
C ARG A 131 -1.47 12.98 -11.27
N LYS A 132 -1.87 14.26 -11.37
CA LYS A 132 -0.94 15.40 -11.29
C LYS A 132 -0.41 15.52 -9.88
N LEU A 133 -1.31 15.41 -8.90
CA LEU A 133 -0.94 15.40 -7.50
C LEU A 133 -0.08 14.17 -7.16
N ALA A 134 -0.50 12.97 -7.56
CA ALA A 134 0.26 11.74 -7.33
C ALA A 134 1.70 11.84 -7.88
N LEU A 135 1.88 12.33 -9.11
CA LEU A 135 3.20 12.46 -9.72
C LEU A 135 4.10 13.45 -8.97
N ALA A 136 3.55 14.58 -8.52
CA ALA A 136 4.30 15.56 -7.73
C ALA A 136 4.74 14.97 -6.38
N LEU A 137 3.86 14.20 -5.73
CA LEU A 137 4.13 13.53 -4.45
C LEU A 137 5.17 12.42 -4.59
N VAL A 138 5.03 11.56 -5.61
CA VAL A 138 6.04 10.55 -5.95
C VAL A 138 7.38 11.22 -6.21
N GLY A 139 7.43 12.21 -7.11
CA GLY A 139 8.67 12.91 -7.45
C GLY A 139 9.36 13.53 -6.24
N GLY A 140 8.59 14.12 -5.32
CA GLY A 140 9.12 14.66 -4.05
C GLY A 140 9.58 13.57 -3.07
N GLY A 141 8.92 12.41 -3.04
CA GLY A 141 9.22 11.31 -2.14
C GLY A 141 10.38 10.41 -2.59
N VAL A 142 10.63 10.29 -3.90
CA VAL A 142 11.65 9.37 -4.47
C VAL A 142 13.01 9.46 -3.76
N PRO A 143 13.62 10.64 -3.55
CA PRO A 143 14.94 10.72 -2.91
C PRO A 143 14.96 10.14 -1.49
N PHE A 144 13.86 10.31 -0.75
CA PHE A 144 13.73 9.84 0.62
C PHE A 144 13.44 8.34 0.68
N VAL A 145 12.67 7.80 -0.27
CA VAL A 145 12.45 6.36 -0.42
C VAL A 145 13.77 5.66 -0.73
N VAL A 146 14.53 6.17 -1.69
CA VAL A 146 15.85 5.62 -2.03
C VAL A 146 16.80 5.76 -0.84
N GLY A 147 16.85 6.94 -0.21
CA GLY A 147 17.70 7.18 0.96
C GLY A 147 17.38 6.25 2.13
N GLY A 148 16.09 6.05 2.44
CA GLY A 148 15.63 5.14 3.49
C GLY A 148 15.98 3.68 3.21
N ALA A 149 15.82 3.23 1.96
CA ALA A 149 16.18 1.86 1.55
C ALA A 149 17.69 1.63 1.51
N LEU A 150 18.50 2.64 1.18
CA LEU A 150 19.96 2.53 1.30
C LEU A 150 20.39 2.53 2.77
N LEU A 151 19.71 3.31 3.62
CA LEU A 151 19.97 3.39 5.05
C LEU A 151 19.70 2.06 5.77
N SER A 152 18.71 1.27 5.34
CA SER A 152 18.45 -0.05 5.94
C SER A 152 19.63 -1.04 5.82
N PHE A 153 20.54 -0.86 4.85
CA PHE A 153 21.69 -1.76 4.70
C PHE A 153 22.78 -1.57 5.76
N ILE A 154 22.78 -0.43 6.45
CA ILE A 154 23.82 -0.06 7.42
C ILE A 154 23.30 0.05 8.86
N ILE A 155 21.98 0.07 9.05
CA ILE A 155 21.38 0.21 10.38
C ILE A 155 21.39 -1.15 11.12
N PRO A 156 21.94 -1.21 12.35
CA PRO A 156 21.84 -2.38 13.21
C PRO A 156 20.40 -2.71 13.60
N GLU A 157 20.10 -4.00 13.79
CA GLU A 157 18.77 -4.51 14.14
C GLU A 157 18.08 -3.79 15.33
N PRO A 158 18.73 -3.52 16.48
CA PRO A 158 18.08 -2.80 17.57
C PRO A 158 17.64 -1.38 17.19
N ILE A 159 18.44 -0.71 16.35
CA ILE A 159 18.12 0.63 15.84
C ILE A 159 16.98 0.53 14.82
N PHE A 160 16.96 -0.52 13.99
CA PHE A 160 15.85 -0.79 13.08
C PHE A 160 14.53 -0.96 13.85
N HIS A 161 14.50 -1.80 14.89
CA HIS A 161 13.31 -1.98 15.74
C HIS A 161 12.89 -0.67 16.43
N LEU A 162 13.86 0.12 16.92
CA LEU A 162 13.58 1.41 17.53
C LEU A 162 12.90 2.36 16.53
N LEU A 163 13.46 2.50 15.32
CA LEU A 163 12.93 3.37 14.28
C LEU A 163 11.55 2.91 13.81
N LEU A 164 11.36 1.59 13.67
CA LEU A 164 10.08 0.98 13.34
C LEU A 164 9.03 1.26 14.42
N GLY A 165 9.41 1.15 15.69
CA GLY A 165 8.56 1.50 16.83
C GLY A 165 8.17 2.98 16.84
N ILE A 166 9.13 3.89 16.58
CA ILE A 166 8.88 5.33 16.44
C ILE A 166 7.91 5.61 15.29
N ALA A 167 8.09 4.95 14.14
CA ALA A 167 7.22 5.11 12.98
C ALA A 167 5.78 4.69 13.31
N LEU A 168 5.60 3.54 13.95
CA LEU A 168 4.28 3.01 14.29
C LEU A 168 3.59 3.82 15.39
N ILE A 169 4.30 4.30 16.41
CA ILE A 169 3.66 5.17 17.42
C ILE A 169 3.28 6.52 16.81
N ALA A 170 4.10 7.08 15.92
CA ALA A 170 3.75 8.31 15.20
C ALA A 170 2.53 8.09 14.28
N ALA A 171 2.50 6.99 13.52
CA ALA A 171 1.37 6.64 12.67
C ALA A 171 0.09 6.40 13.50
N SER A 172 0.21 5.73 14.64
CA SER A 172 -0.89 5.55 15.60
C SER A 172 -1.45 6.88 16.09
N TYR A 173 -0.57 7.78 16.57
CA TYR A 173 -0.95 9.11 17.01
C TYR A 173 -1.65 9.92 15.91
N LEU A 174 -1.11 9.88 14.69
CA LEU A 174 -1.69 10.58 13.55
C LEU A 174 -3.03 9.99 13.13
N LEU A 175 -3.20 8.67 13.17
CA LEU A 175 -4.51 8.05 12.95
C LEU A 175 -5.51 8.57 13.99
N PHE A 176 -5.20 8.50 15.28
CA PHE A 176 -6.14 8.99 16.31
C PHE A 176 -6.48 10.48 16.18
N THR A 177 -5.52 11.31 15.78
CA THR A 177 -5.71 12.77 15.67
C THR A 177 -6.23 13.26 14.33
N ALA A 178 -6.12 12.48 13.25
CA ALA A 178 -6.63 12.86 11.95
C ALA A 178 -8.16 12.78 11.95
N ASP A 179 -8.82 13.88 11.63
CA ASP A 179 -10.26 13.88 11.36
C ASP A 179 -10.49 13.30 9.96
N LEU A 180 -10.77 11.98 9.91
CA LEU A 180 -11.14 11.26 8.71
C LEU A 180 -12.66 11.18 8.55
N GLY A 181 -13.41 11.80 9.48
CA GLY A 181 -14.86 11.77 9.53
C GLY A 181 -15.45 12.30 8.24
N HIS A 182 -16.41 11.56 7.70
CA HIS A 182 -17.05 11.86 6.43
C HIS A 182 -17.73 13.24 6.47
N GLY A 183 -17.27 14.15 5.61
CA GLY A 183 -18.02 15.37 5.31
C GLY A 183 -19.29 14.98 4.58
N SER A 184 -20.38 14.80 5.33
CA SER A 184 -21.73 14.64 4.83
C SER A 184 -22.25 15.98 4.32
N GLU A 185 -21.92 16.34 3.08
CA GLU A 185 -22.72 17.28 2.28
C GLU A 185 -22.75 16.80 0.83
N ALA A 186 -23.48 15.71 0.60
CA ALA A 186 -24.25 15.37 -0.61
C ALA A 186 -24.60 13.87 -0.59
N GLU A 187 -25.41 13.44 0.39
CA GLU A 187 -26.09 12.15 0.30
C GLU A 187 -27.30 12.33 -0.62
N ASN A 188 -27.17 11.94 -1.88
CA ASN A 188 -28.32 11.38 -2.60
C ASN A 188 -28.15 9.87 -2.53
N GLU A 189 -29.01 9.27 -1.70
CA GLU A 189 -29.20 7.83 -1.57
C GLU A 189 -29.79 7.28 -2.88
N GLU A 190 -28.95 6.77 -3.77
CA GLU A 190 -29.36 5.65 -4.63
C GLU A 190 -28.30 4.55 -4.48
N GLU A 191 -28.74 3.38 -4.01
CA GLU A 191 -27.97 2.14 -3.92
C GLU A 191 -27.55 1.70 -5.33
N ASP A 192 -26.50 2.29 -5.88
CA ASP A 192 -25.96 1.84 -7.16
C ASP A 192 -25.14 0.56 -6.98
N ALA A 193 -25.74 -0.55 -7.41
CA ALA A 193 -25.14 -1.86 -7.46
C ALA A 193 -23.78 -1.80 -8.20
N VAL A 194 -22.73 -2.21 -7.49
CA VAL A 194 -21.36 -2.16 -8.00
C VAL A 194 -21.20 -3.17 -9.15
N ALA A 195 -21.15 -2.67 -10.38
CA ALA A 195 -20.97 -3.51 -11.56
C ALA A 195 -19.53 -4.05 -11.64
N ALA A 196 -19.40 -5.38 -11.66
CA ALA A 196 -18.14 -6.14 -11.67
C ALA A 196 -17.32 -6.03 -12.97
N ASP A 197 -17.83 -5.29 -13.96
CA ASP A 197 -17.21 -5.06 -15.27
C ASP A 197 -16.76 -3.61 -15.49
N GLY A 198 -16.88 -2.76 -14.46
CA GLY A 198 -16.59 -1.34 -14.54
C GLY A 198 -17.81 -0.43 -14.62
N GLY A 199 -19.01 -0.98 -14.83
CA GLY A 199 -20.25 -0.22 -15.00
C GLY A 199 -20.30 0.48 -16.35
N ASP A 200 -21.46 0.41 -17.02
CA ASP A 200 -21.75 1.29 -18.16
C ASP A 200 -21.82 2.72 -17.59
N ALA A 201 -20.75 3.47 -17.81
CA ALA A 201 -20.66 4.83 -17.32
C ALA A 201 -21.73 5.66 -18.02
N ASP A 202 -22.55 6.39 -17.26
CA ASP A 202 -23.65 7.18 -17.82
C ASP A 202 -23.10 8.07 -18.94
N SER A 203 -23.65 7.88 -20.14
CA SER A 203 -23.21 8.52 -21.38
C SER A 203 -23.29 10.06 -21.36
N ASN A 204 -23.93 10.65 -20.34
CA ASN A 204 -24.07 12.09 -20.16
C ASN A 204 -23.04 12.75 -19.22
N LEU A 205 -22.12 11.99 -18.60
CA LEU A 205 -21.13 12.60 -17.71
C LEU A 205 -20.03 13.36 -18.48
N PRO A 206 -19.48 14.46 -17.93
CA PRO A 206 -18.43 15.25 -18.57
C PRO A 206 -17.23 14.39 -18.93
N ASN A 207 -16.64 14.53 -20.13
CA ASN A 207 -15.48 13.74 -20.53
C ASN A 207 -14.36 14.67 -21.01
N ASP A 208 -13.19 14.58 -20.40
CA ASP A 208 -12.03 15.38 -20.79
C ASP A 208 -10.73 14.58 -20.78
N ALA A 209 -9.68 15.19 -21.32
CA ALA A 209 -8.36 14.58 -21.43
C ALA A 209 -7.63 14.40 -20.08
N GLY A 210 -8.17 14.97 -18.99
CA GLY A 210 -7.67 14.83 -17.63
C GLY A 210 -8.06 13.52 -16.95
N LYS A 211 -9.06 12.80 -17.50
CA LYS A 211 -9.53 11.49 -17.05
C LYS A 211 -9.90 10.59 -18.25
N LEU A 212 -10.35 9.36 -18.01
CA LEU A 212 -10.81 8.43 -19.06
C LEU A 212 -12.21 7.94 -18.69
N GLY A 213 -13.13 8.04 -19.64
CA GLY A 213 -14.55 7.71 -19.43
C GLY A 213 -15.42 8.96 -19.32
N PRO A 214 -16.75 8.81 -19.29
CA PRO A 214 -17.64 9.93 -19.03
C PRO A 214 -17.56 10.21 -17.53
N ALA A 215 -16.59 11.05 -17.18
CA ALA A 215 -16.40 11.76 -15.92
C ALA A 215 -15.15 12.65 -16.04
N GLY A 216 -15.27 13.94 -15.70
CA GLY A 216 -14.28 14.97 -16.03
C GLY A 216 -13.46 15.47 -14.83
N VAL A 217 -12.33 16.10 -15.12
CA VAL A 217 -11.51 16.91 -14.21
C VAL A 217 -11.28 18.28 -14.83
N GLU A 218 -11.93 19.29 -14.25
CA GLU A 218 -11.65 20.68 -14.57
C GLU A 218 -10.66 21.27 -13.55
N THR A 219 -9.82 22.20 -13.99
CA THR A 219 -9.03 23.03 -13.08
C THR A 219 -9.18 24.47 -13.54
N ASP A 220 -9.74 25.32 -12.68
CA ASP A 220 -9.96 26.73 -13.00
C ASP A 220 -8.66 27.55 -12.95
N THR A 221 -8.77 28.85 -13.29
CA THR A 221 -7.62 29.78 -13.28
C THR A 221 -7.06 30.07 -11.89
N GLU A 222 -7.84 29.80 -10.83
CA GLU A 222 -7.45 29.98 -9.44
C GLU A 222 -6.77 28.71 -8.87
N GLY A 223 -6.81 27.60 -9.61
CA GLY A 223 -6.23 26.32 -9.25
C GLY A 223 -7.16 25.41 -8.44
N ASN A 224 -8.45 25.74 -8.38
CA ASN A 224 -9.48 24.84 -7.84
C ASN A 224 -9.73 23.72 -8.85
N VAL A 225 -9.88 22.51 -8.34
CA VAL A 225 -10.07 21.28 -9.09
C VAL A 225 -11.49 20.82 -8.82
N THR A 226 -12.28 20.66 -9.88
CA THR A 226 -13.57 19.98 -9.84
C THR A 226 -13.42 18.65 -10.54
N ARG A 227 -13.74 17.56 -9.86
CA ARG A 227 -13.63 16.20 -10.38
C ARG A 227 -14.95 15.49 -10.23
N VAL A 228 -15.41 14.87 -11.30
CA VAL A 228 -16.55 13.94 -11.27
C VAL A 228 -16.00 12.52 -11.20
N ASP A 229 -16.55 11.63 -10.37
CA ASP A 229 -16.25 10.19 -10.44
C ASP A 229 -17.14 9.46 -11.44
N LYS A 230 -16.99 8.13 -11.56
CA LYS A 230 -17.77 7.34 -12.52
C LYS A 230 -19.25 7.19 -12.15
N THR A 231 -19.61 7.43 -10.89
CA THR A 231 -21.00 7.37 -10.39
C THR A 231 -21.68 8.73 -10.50
N GLY A 232 -20.93 9.78 -10.87
CA GLY A 232 -21.45 11.13 -11.05
C GLY A 232 -21.23 12.04 -9.84
N ASP A 233 -20.50 11.59 -8.82
CA ASP A 233 -20.23 12.40 -7.63
C ASP A 233 -19.16 13.46 -7.93
N ASP A 234 -19.40 14.69 -7.47
CA ASP A 234 -18.49 15.82 -7.63
C ASP A 234 -17.58 16.04 -6.41
N TYR A 235 -16.30 16.30 -6.67
CA TYR A 235 -15.26 16.54 -5.68
C TYR A 235 -14.51 17.84 -5.98
N GLN A 236 -14.59 18.82 -5.07
CA GLN A 236 -13.93 20.12 -5.21
C GLN A 236 -12.78 20.29 -4.21
N TYR A 237 -11.60 20.73 -4.69
CA TYR A 237 -10.40 20.93 -3.85
C TYR A 237 -9.31 21.72 -4.54
N THR A 238 -8.23 22.04 -3.80
CA THR A 238 -7.03 22.64 -4.39
C THR A 238 -5.82 21.71 -4.27
N ARG A 239 -4.85 21.87 -5.17
CA ARG A 239 -3.55 21.17 -5.07
C ARG A 239 -2.55 21.88 -4.15
N GLY A 240 -3.01 22.82 -3.33
CA GLY A 240 -2.18 23.62 -2.42
C GLY A 240 -1.50 22.83 -1.30
N GLY A 241 -0.73 23.52 -0.47
CA GLY A 241 -0.03 22.89 0.67
C GLY A 241 1.24 22.13 0.31
N TYR A 242 1.90 22.49 -0.80
CA TYR A 242 3.10 21.82 -1.33
C TYR A 242 4.19 21.58 -0.28
N LEU A 243 4.53 22.59 0.54
CA LEU A 243 5.59 22.46 1.54
C LEU A 243 5.22 21.45 2.63
N ARG A 244 3.97 21.48 3.10
CA ARG A 244 3.45 20.53 4.09
C ARG A 244 3.44 19.11 3.54
N ARG A 245 2.96 18.94 2.30
CA ARG A 245 2.98 17.65 1.60
C ARG A 245 4.41 17.16 1.41
N PHE A 246 5.32 17.98 0.91
CA PHE A 246 6.71 17.60 0.76
C PHE A 246 7.34 17.14 2.07
N ALA A 247 7.13 17.86 3.18
CA ALA A 247 7.66 17.47 4.48
C ALA A 247 7.11 16.11 4.96
N ASN A 248 5.79 15.90 4.86
CA ASN A 248 5.17 14.63 5.25
C ASN A 248 5.62 13.46 4.35
N TYR A 249 5.69 13.67 3.04
CA TYR A 249 6.12 12.64 2.09
C TYR A 249 7.64 12.40 2.14
N ALA A 250 8.44 13.35 2.62
CA ALA A 250 9.87 13.15 2.88
C ALA A 250 10.10 12.24 4.10
N VAL A 251 9.41 12.52 5.21
CA VAL A 251 9.44 11.65 6.40
C VAL A 251 8.88 10.28 6.06
N GLY A 252 7.70 10.25 5.43
CA GLY A 252 7.03 9.01 5.06
C GLY A 252 7.81 8.20 4.04
N GLY A 253 8.43 8.86 3.05
CA GLY A 253 9.31 8.23 2.07
C GLY A 253 10.53 7.59 2.72
N THR A 254 11.13 8.24 3.72
CA THR A 254 12.26 7.65 4.47
C THR A 254 11.85 6.34 5.13
N PHE A 255 10.70 6.32 5.80
CA PHE A 255 10.18 5.09 6.41
C PHE A 255 9.71 4.06 5.38
N GLN A 256 9.14 4.48 4.24
CA GLN A 256 8.76 3.58 3.15
C GLN A 256 9.99 2.83 2.62
N GLY A 257 11.10 3.53 2.43
CA GLY A 257 12.36 2.92 2.03
C GLY A 257 12.93 1.99 3.11
N LEU A 258 12.96 2.46 4.36
CA LEU A 258 13.56 1.75 5.48
C LEU A 258 12.78 0.47 5.84
N ALA A 259 11.47 0.59 6.01
CA ALA A 259 10.60 -0.39 6.67
C ALA A 259 9.42 -0.86 5.81
N GLY A 260 9.18 -0.24 4.66
CA GLY A 260 8.12 -0.63 3.72
C GLY A 260 6.78 0.08 3.88
N PHE A 261 6.59 0.91 4.91
CA PHE A 261 5.40 1.76 5.12
C PHE A 261 5.82 3.16 5.59
N GLY A 262 4.88 4.11 5.59
CA GLY A 262 5.06 5.46 6.13
C GLY A 262 4.61 6.53 5.15
N ILE A 263 4.98 6.40 3.87
CA ILE A 263 4.60 7.37 2.84
C ILE A 263 3.09 7.36 2.59
N GLY A 264 2.45 6.20 2.76
CA GLY A 264 1.01 6.04 2.62
C GLY A 264 0.24 6.67 3.78
N GLU A 265 0.62 6.34 5.01
CA GLU A 265 -0.03 6.78 6.24
C GLU A 265 0.08 8.29 6.40
N LEU A 266 1.31 8.83 6.28
CA LEU A 266 1.54 10.27 6.33
C LEU A 266 0.95 10.98 5.10
N GLY A 267 0.88 10.27 3.98
CA GLY A 267 0.33 10.77 2.74
C GLY A 267 -1.15 11.10 2.83
N ILE A 268 -1.97 10.16 3.32
CA ILE A 268 -3.40 10.38 3.57
C ILE A 268 -3.61 11.56 4.52
N VAL A 269 -2.94 11.54 5.67
CA VAL A 269 -3.06 12.63 6.66
C VAL A 269 -2.67 13.98 6.04
N SER A 270 -1.61 13.99 5.22
CA SER A 270 -1.18 15.21 4.55
C SER A 270 -2.18 15.70 3.51
N MET A 271 -2.84 14.81 2.76
CA MET A 271 -3.83 15.18 1.74
C MET A 271 -5.12 15.70 2.39
N LEU A 272 -5.62 15.03 3.42
CA LEU A 272 -6.84 15.42 4.13
C LEU A 272 -6.64 16.75 4.88
N SER A 273 -5.48 16.92 5.52
CA SER A 273 -5.14 18.19 6.19
C SER A 273 -4.88 19.35 5.23
N THR A 274 -4.77 19.08 3.93
CA THR A 274 -4.73 20.08 2.84
C THR A 274 -6.00 20.09 2.01
N LYS A 275 -7.12 19.60 2.58
CA LYS A 275 -8.49 19.67 2.05
C LYS A 275 -8.70 18.92 0.72
N VAL A 276 -7.96 17.84 0.50
CA VAL A 276 -8.30 16.87 -0.56
C VAL A 276 -9.43 15.95 -0.04
N PRO A 277 -10.50 15.72 -0.82
CA PRO A 277 -11.61 14.86 -0.45
C PRO A 277 -11.14 13.44 -0.19
N VAL A 278 -11.79 12.76 0.77
CA VAL A 278 -11.34 11.45 1.28
C VAL A 278 -11.16 10.42 0.17
N ARG A 279 -12.18 10.21 -0.67
CA ARG A 279 -12.11 9.23 -1.77
C ARG A 279 -11.01 9.55 -2.79
N VAL A 280 -10.80 10.84 -3.09
CA VAL A 280 -9.72 11.29 -3.98
C VAL A 280 -8.34 11.11 -3.33
N ALA A 281 -8.22 11.39 -2.04
CA ALA A 281 -7.00 11.19 -1.28
C ALA A 281 -6.62 9.70 -1.26
N ILE A 282 -7.57 8.80 -0.95
CA ILE A 282 -7.38 7.36 -0.95
C ILE A 282 -6.87 6.88 -2.32
N GLY A 283 -7.60 7.18 -3.40
CA GLY A 283 -7.19 6.75 -4.74
C GLY A 283 -5.83 7.32 -5.18
N THR A 284 -5.58 8.60 -4.91
CA THR A 284 -4.29 9.25 -5.21
C THR A 284 -3.15 8.61 -4.41
N ASN A 285 -3.39 8.27 -3.14
CA ASN A 285 -2.38 7.66 -2.28
C ASN A 285 -1.96 6.27 -2.75
N HIS A 286 -2.90 5.46 -3.24
CA HIS A 286 -2.59 4.13 -3.79
C HIS A 286 -1.54 4.19 -4.89
N ILE A 287 -1.60 5.19 -5.78
CA ILE A 287 -0.57 5.39 -6.81
C ILE A 287 0.77 5.72 -6.17
N VAL A 288 0.80 6.62 -5.18
CA VAL A 288 2.05 7.04 -4.54
C VAL A 288 2.70 5.86 -3.82
N VAL A 289 1.92 5.13 -3.02
CA VAL A 289 2.39 3.95 -2.27
C VAL A 289 2.84 2.85 -3.23
N ALA A 290 2.03 2.49 -4.24
CA ALA A 290 2.40 1.45 -5.20
C ALA A 290 3.73 1.74 -5.90
N LEU A 291 3.90 2.94 -6.44
CA LEU A 291 5.12 3.32 -7.17
C LEU A 291 6.35 3.38 -6.25
N THR A 292 6.18 3.88 -5.03
CA THR A 292 7.28 4.00 -4.07
C THR A 292 7.63 2.68 -3.39
N ALA A 293 6.68 1.77 -3.19
CA ALA A 293 6.93 0.40 -2.75
C ALA A 293 7.69 -0.41 -3.81
N VAL A 294 7.33 -0.27 -5.10
CA VAL A 294 8.08 -0.87 -6.21
C VAL A 294 9.50 -0.31 -6.24
N LEU A 295 9.66 1.02 -6.13
CA LEU A 295 10.98 1.65 -6.08
C LEU A 295 11.81 1.15 -4.89
N ALA A 296 11.23 1.12 -3.68
CA ALA A 296 11.90 0.60 -2.50
C ALA A 296 12.33 -0.86 -2.71
N SER A 297 11.46 -1.70 -3.27
CA SER A 297 11.77 -3.09 -3.60
C SER A 297 12.95 -3.21 -4.57
N VAL A 298 13.00 -2.37 -5.60
CA VAL A 298 14.14 -2.31 -6.55
C VAL A 298 15.43 -1.90 -5.82
N VAL A 299 15.38 -0.89 -4.96
CA VAL A 299 16.57 -0.47 -4.18
C VAL A 299 17.00 -1.55 -3.19
N HIS A 300 16.07 -2.25 -2.55
CA HIS A 300 16.38 -3.38 -1.68
C HIS A 300 17.10 -4.50 -2.46
N VAL A 301 16.59 -4.87 -3.63
CA VAL A 301 17.17 -5.94 -4.47
C VAL A 301 18.53 -5.56 -5.05
N PHE A 302 18.71 -4.34 -5.54
CA PHE A 302 19.91 -3.95 -6.31
C PHE A 302 20.85 -2.97 -5.60
N GLY A 303 20.39 -2.30 -4.55
CA GLY A 303 21.11 -1.22 -3.88
C GLY A 303 22.17 -1.67 -2.89
N GLY A 304 22.08 -2.89 -2.34
CA GLY A 304 23.02 -3.38 -1.33
C GLY A 304 24.47 -3.40 -1.82
N GLY A 305 24.70 -3.73 -3.10
CA GLY A 305 26.02 -3.71 -3.73
C GLY A 305 26.60 -2.32 -3.97
N LEU A 306 25.79 -1.26 -3.84
CA LEU A 306 26.21 0.13 -4.02
C LEU A 306 26.67 0.79 -2.70
N VAL A 307 26.43 0.15 -1.55
CA VAL A 307 26.75 0.70 -0.23
C VAL A 307 28.00 0.00 0.34
N PRO A 308 29.13 0.70 0.55
CA PRO A 308 30.33 0.10 1.14
C PRO A 308 30.04 -0.47 2.54
N GLY A 309 30.24 -1.78 2.72
CA GLY A 309 29.92 -2.47 3.97
C GLY A 309 28.42 -2.70 4.22
N GLY A 310 27.56 -2.38 3.24
CA GLY A 310 26.15 -2.72 3.29
C GLY A 310 25.95 -4.23 3.10
N HIS A 311 24.97 -4.79 3.80
CA HIS A 311 24.56 -6.17 3.56
C HIS A 311 23.91 -6.26 2.17
N SER A 312 24.43 -7.13 1.30
CA SER A 312 23.78 -7.42 0.02
C SER A 312 22.60 -8.35 0.24
N ILE A 313 21.42 -7.97 -0.28
CA ILE A 313 20.27 -8.85 -0.28
C ILE A 313 20.53 -10.03 -1.22
N ASP A 314 20.63 -11.22 -0.65
CA ASP A 314 20.62 -12.45 -1.43
C ASP A 314 19.17 -12.76 -1.86
N LEU A 315 18.94 -12.82 -3.17
CA LEU A 315 17.66 -13.26 -3.75
C LEU A 315 17.33 -14.69 -3.30
N ALA A 316 18.32 -15.54 -3.03
CA ALA A 316 18.11 -16.89 -2.52
C ALA A 316 17.59 -16.92 -1.08
N ALA A 317 17.81 -15.86 -0.31
CA ALA A 317 17.27 -15.71 1.05
C ALA A 317 15.82 -15.18 1.06
N THR A 318 15.23 -14.93 -0.11
CA THR A 318 13.82 -14.52 -0.21
C THR A 318 12.93 -15.73 0.06
N PRO A 319 11.92 -15.62 0.94
CA PRO A 319 10.99 -16.72 1.23
C PRO A 319 9.98 -16.89 0.09
N TRP A 320 10.44 -17.43 -1.04
CA TRP A 320 9.64 -17.58 -2.26
C TRP A 320 8.34 -18.37 -2.03
N ASN A 321 8.38 -19.39 -1.17
CA ASN A 321 7.21 -20.18 -0.78
C ASN A 321 6.17 -19.42 0.08
N MET A 322 6.54 -18.31 0.74
CA MET A 322 5.57 -17.39 1.34
C MET A 322 4.96 -16.48 0.28
N VAL A 323 5.80 -15.83 -0.54
CA VAL A 323 5.34 -14.77 -1.46
C VAL A 323 4.44 -15.27 -2.59
N VAL A 324 4.55 -16.54 -2.98
CA VAL A 324 3.62 -17.17 -3.95
C VAL A 324 2.18 -17.22 -3.46
N PHE A 325 1.93 -17.13 -2.15
CA PHE A 325 0.57 -17.05 -1.60
C PHE A 325 0.17 -15.63 -1.23
N THR A 326 1.10 -14.85 -0.68
CA THR A 326 0.78 -13.48 -0.25
C THR A 326 0.55 -12.55 -1.45
N VAL A 327 1.30 -12.68 -2.55
CA VAL A 327 1.12 -11.83 -3.75
C VAL A 327 -0.27 -11.99 -4.37
N PRO A 328 -0.77 -13.20 -4.69
CA PRO A 328 -2.13 -13.34 -5.19
C PRO A 328 -3.18 -12.84 -4.19
N ALA A 329 -2.98 -13.09 -2.90
CA ALA A 329 -3.89 -12.63 -1.85
C ALA A 329 -3.99 -11.10 -1.82
N THR A 330 -2.87 -10.38 -1.89
CA THR A 330 -2.87 -8.92 -1.90
C THR A 330 -3.41 -8.33 -3.19
N VAL A 331 -3.16 -8.95 -4.34
CA VAL A 331 -3.75 -8.55 -5.63
C VAL A 331 -5.28 -8.64 -5.57
N ILE A 332 -5.81 -9.76 -5.09
CA ILE A 332 -7.25 -9.97 -4.96
C ILE A 332 -7.84 -8.98 -3.95
N GLY A 333 -7.21 -8.82 -2.78
CA GLY A 333 -7.66 -7.85 -1.78
C GLY A 333 -7.67 -6.40 -2.29
N GLY A 334 -6.70 -6.03 -3.14
CA GLY A 334 -6.69 -4.73 -3.83
C GLY A 334 -7.83 -4.53 -4.82
N GLN A 335 -8.28 -5.59 -5.50
CA GLN A 335 -9.47 -5.51 -6.36
C GLN A 335 -10.77 -5.44 -5.55
N ILE A 336 -10.83 -6.08 -4.38
CA ILE A 336 -12.00 -6.08 -3.50
C ILE A 336 -12.19 -4.72 -2.81
N ALA A 337 -11.09 -4.03 -2.49
CA ALA A 337 -11.13 -2.82 -1.66
C ALA A 337 -12.07 -1.69 -2.12
N PRO A 338 -12.13 -1.30 -3.42
CA PRO A 338 -13.08 -0.26 -3.87
C PRO A 338 -14.56 -0.62 -3.65
N TYR A 339 -14.88 -1.92 -3.54
CA TYR A 339 -16.24 -2.38 -3.27
C TYR A 339 -16.56 -2.32 -1.78
N VAL A 340 -15.57 -2.63 -0.93
CA VAL A 340 -15.70 -2.65 0.53
C VAL A 340 -15.62 -1.25 1.12
N SER A 341 -14.93 -0.30 0.49
CA SER A 341 -14.83 1.09 0.96
C SER A 341 -16.15 1.81 1.08
N ASN A 342 -17.20 1.35 0.39
CA ASN A 342 -18.54 1.91 0.51
C ASN A 342 -19.32 1.34 1.71
N ALA A 343 -18.86 0.25 2.31
CA ALA A 343 -19.58 -0.50 3.35
C ALA A 343 -18.95 -0.40 4.75
N LEU A 344 -17.75 0.17 4.90
CA LEU A 344 -17.05 0.25 6.17
C LEU A 344 -16.92 1.68 6.69
N GLU A 345 -17.24 1.86 7.98
CA GLU A 345 -16.98 3.11 8.69
C GLU A 345 -15.47 3.34 8.84
N VAL A 346 -14.97 4.43 8.27
CA VAL A 346 -13.55 4.80 8.31
C VAL A 346 -13.03 4.97 9.74
N ASP A 347 -13.86 5.48 10.66
CA ASP A 347 -13.47 5.68 12.06
C ASP A 347 -13.22 4.37 12.81
N THR A 348 -13.96 3.31 12.48
CA THR A 348 -13.76 1.98 13.06
C THR A 348 -12.41 1.40 12.62
N ILE A 349 -12.08 1.51 11.33
CA ILE A 349 -10.79 1.04 10.81
C ILE A 349 -9.64 1.88 11.38
N LYS A 350 -9.79 3.21 11.40
CA LYS A 350 -8.81 4.14 11.96
C LYS A 350 -8.47 3.79 13.41
N THR A 351 -9.50 3.54 14.21
CA THR A 351 -9.36 3.19 15.64
C THR A 351 -8.69 1.82 15.80
N GLY A 352 -9.12 0.81 15.05
CA GLY A 352 -8.54 -0.54 15.11
C GLY A 352 -7.07 -0.56 14.71
N VAL A 353 -6.73 0.05 13.58
CA VAL A 353 -5.34 0.13 13.08
C VAL A 353 -4.48 1.00 14.00
N GLY A 354 -5.01 2.12 14.50
CA GLY A 354 -4.32 2.98 15.47
C GLY A 354 -3.93 2.24 16.74
N TRP A 355 -4.84 1.45 17.32
CA TRP A 355 -4.54 0.61 18.49
C TRP A 355 -3.52 -0.47 18.19
N LEU A 356 -3.67 -1.13 17.04
CA LEU A 356 -2.72 -2.14 16.59
C LEU A 356 -1.30 -1.55 16.55
N PHE A 357 -1.09 -0.42 15.87
CA PHE A 357 0.21 0.25 15.77
C PHE A 357 0.78 0.64 17.14
N ALA A 358 -0.06 1.14 18.06
CA ALA A 358 0.37 1.45 19.42
C ALA A 358 0.91 0.20 20.14
N VAL A 359 0.17 -0.91 20.11
CA VAL A 359 0.58 -2.17 20.75
C VAL A 359 1.89 -2.69 20.17
N ILE A 360 2.02 -2.68 18.86
CA ILE A 360 3.23 -3.16 18.17
C ILE A 360 4.44 -2.29 18.51
N SER A 361 4.26 -0.96 18.55
CA SER A 361 5.36 -0.04 18.84
C SER A 361 5.97 -0.32 20.22
N LEU A 362 5.15 -0.66 21.22
CA LEU A 362 5.62 -1.04 22.56
C LEU A 362 6.48 -2.30 22.51
N ALA A 363 6.06 -3.31 21.77
CA ALA A 363 6.83 -4.55 21.62
C ALA A 363 8.15 -4.32 20.87
N LEU A 364 8.15 -3.49 19.83
CA LEU A 364 9.37 -3.12 19.11
C LEU A 364 10.35 -2.31 19.97
N PHE A 365 9.85 -1.44 20.85
CA PHE A 365 10.70 -0.79 21.85
C PHE A 365 11.30 -1.79 22.83
N GLY A 366 10.53 -2.81 23.23
CA GLY A 366 11.03 -3.93 24.02
C GLY A 366 12.15 -4.70 23.30
N MET A 367 11.96 -5.03 22.02
CA MET A 367 12.97 -5.71 21.20
C MET A 367 14.23 -4.84 21.02
N ALA A 368 14.07 -3.53 20.79
CA ALA A 368 15.19 -2.60 20.69
C ALA A 368 15.98 -2.46 22.01
N ALA A 369 15.31 -2.57 23.15
CA ALA A 369 15.92 -2.55 24.48
C ALA A 369 16.52 -3.91 24.91
N GLY A 370 16.45 -4.94 24.06
CA GLY A 370 16.93 -6.29 24.36
C GLY A 370 16.04 -7.07 25.32
N SER A 371 14.77 -6.66 25.50
CA SER A 371 13.84 -7.19 26.49
C SER A 371 13.03 -8.43 26.02
N PHE A 372 13.40 -9.04 24.89
CA PHE A 372 12.68 -10.18 24.28
C PHE A 372 13.62 -11.30 23.75
N ILE A 373 14.82 -11.44 24.31
CA ILE A 373 15.73 -12.57 24.03
C ILE A 373 15.87 -13.44 25.28
#